data_AF-A0A5R2N0T5-F1
#
_entry.id   AF-A0A5R2N0T5-F1
#
_cell.length_a   1.000
_cell.length_b   1.000
_cell.length_c   1.000
_cell.angle_alpha   90.00
_cell.angle_beta   90.00
_cell.angle_gamma   90.00
#
_symmetry.space_group_name_H-M   'P 1'
#
loop_
_entity.id
_entity.type
_entity.pdbx_description
1 polymer ?
#
loop_
_entity_poly.entity_id
_entity_poly.type
_entity_poly.pdbx_seq_one_letter_code
_entity_poly.pdbx_strand_id
1 'polypeptide(L)'
;SDPGASFDAMVDKVKAAVYLGTDRPHVLREAIYCCRKGGTVSVPGVYVGLLDHIPFGAAMNKGLTFRMGQTHTQRYLEPLLAKVQEGEIDPSFVITHRADLDAGPDLYKTFRDKQDGCIKVVMRPHG
;
A
#
# COMPACT_ATOMS: atom_id res chain seq x y z
N SER A 1 22.37 -29.27 8.30
CA SER A 1 21.21 -28.61 8.91
C SER A 1 21.70 -27.31 9.53
N ASP A 2 21.58 -26.22 8.80
CA ASP A 2 22.21 -24.95 9.15
C ASP A 2 21.31 -24.16 10.12
N PRO A 3 21.70 -23.96 11.41
CA PRO A 3 20.85 -23.31 12.41
C PRO A 3 20.55 -21.83 12.09
N GLY A 4 21.42 -21.18 11.29
CA GLY A 4 21.26 -19.77 10.91
C GLY A 4 20.06 -19.52 9.99
N ALA A 5 19.77 -20.43 9.07
CA ALA A 5 18.66 -20.31 8.13
C ALA A 5 17.28 -20.33 8.83
N SER A 6 17.16 -21.04 9.95
CA SER A 6 15.91 -21.11 10.72
C SER A 6 15.66 -19.85 11.56
N PHE A 7 16.73 -19.24 12.07
CA PHE A 7 16.63 -18.01 12.85
C PHE A 7 16.31 -16.82 11.95
N ASP A 8 16.99 -16.69 10.81
CA ASP A 8 16.69 -15.63 9.84
C ASP A 8 15.28 -15.76 9.26
N ALA A 9 14.82 -16.97 8.93
CA ALA A 9 13.45 -17.19 8.47
C ALA A 9 12.40 -16.87 9.56
N MET A 10 12.75 -17.06 10.84
CA MET A 10 11.89 -16.69 11.96
C MET A 10 11.87 -15.16 12.16
N VAL A 11 13.02 -14.50 12.06
CA VAL A 11 13.14 -13.04 12.11
C VAL A 11 12.41 -12.39 10.94
N ASP A 12 12.51 -12.95 9.74
CA ASP A 12 11.81 -12.47 8.55
C ASP A 12 10.30 -12.68 8.66
N LYS A 13 9.84 -13.80 9.24
CA LYS A 13 8.42 -14.00 9.55
C LYS A 13 7.91 -13.02 10.60
N VAL A 14 8.69 -12.73 11.63
CA VAL A 14 8.32 -11.76 12.67
C VAL A 14 8.31 -10.34 12.09
N LYS A 15 9.33 -9.96 11.32
CA LYS A 15 9.36 -8.66 10.62
C LYS A 15 8.19 -8.54 9.66
N ALA A 16 7.93 -9.56 8.83
CA ALA A 16 6.77 -9.62 7.96
C ALA A 16 5.50 -9.42 8.80
N ALA A 17 5.26 -10.24 9.82
CA ALA A 17 4.10 -10.13 10.71
C ALA A 17 3.96 -8.78 11.40
N VAL A 18 5.05 -8.10 11.76
CA VAL A 18 5.04 -6.74 12.33
C VAL A 18 4.69 -5.70 11.26
N TYR A 19 5.18 -5.86 10.03
CA TYR A 19 4.73 -5.07 8.88
C TYR A 19 3.27 -5.39 8.51
N LEU A 20 2.79 -6.63 8.69
CA LEU A 20 1.37 -7.01 8.57
C LEU A 20 0.52 -6.41 9.72
N GLY A 21 1.11 -6.26 10.91
CA GLY A 21 0.50 -5.56 12.04
C GLY A 21 0.34 -4.06 11.85
N THR A 22 0.85 -3.50 10.75
CA THR A 22 0.50 -2.13 10.31
C THR A 22 -0.80 -2.05 9.54
N ASP A 23 -1.48 -3.19 9.32
CA ASP A 23 -2.88 -3.20 8.92
C ASP A 23 -3.63 -2.23 9.83
N ARG A 24 -4.45 -1.40 9.22
CA ARG A 24 -5.32 -0.48 9.97
C ARG A 24 -6.74 -1.02 9.94
N PRO A 25 -7.07 -2.13 10.66
CA PRO A 25 -8.42 -2.69 10.70
C PRO A 25 -9.48 -1.63 10.98
N HIS A 26 -9.17 -0.64 11.82
CA HIS A 26 -10.07 0.46 12.13
C HIS A 26 -10.53 1.22 10.87
N VAL A 27 -9.65 1.45 9.88
CA VAL A 27 -10.03 2.13 8.62
C VAL A 27 -11.04 1.29 7.84
N LEU A 28 -10.86 -0.04 7.79
CA LEU A 28 -11.82 -0.93 7.14
C LEU A 28 -13.17 -0.94 7.88
N ARG A 29 -13.15 -0.93 9.22
CA ARG A 29 -14.37 -0.83 10.04
C ARG A 29 -15.12 0.48 9.74
N GLU A 30 -14.41 1.61 9.74
CA GLU A 30 -14.98 2.91 9.39
C GLU A 30 -15.52 2.95 7.97
N ALA A 31 -14.80 2.37 7.00
CA ALA A 31 -15.28 2.28 5.62
C ALA A 31 -16.62 1.52 5.53
N ILE A 32 -16.80 0.45 6.29
CA ILE A 32 -18.07 -0.29 6.37
C ILE A 32 -19.18 0.57 6.99
N TYR A 33 -18.89 1.32 8.06
CA TYR A 33 -19.86 2.17 8.75
C TYR A 33 -20.25 3.41 7.93
N CYS A 34 -19.32 3.99 7.16
CA CYS A 34 -19.56 5.16 6.32
C CYS A 34 -20.17 4.80 4.96
N CYS A 35 -19.95 3.59 4.45
CA CYS A 35 -20.51 3.20 3.15
C CYS A 35 -22.06 3.17 3.21
N ARG A 36 -22.71 3.76 2.20
CA ARG A 36 -24.17 3.74 2.05
C ARG A 36 -24.69 2.32 1.85
N LYS A 37 -25.98 2.10 2.13
CA LYS A 37 -26.67 0.85 1.78
C LYS A 37 -26.58 0.59 0.27
N GLY A 38 -26.37 -0.66 -0.12
CA GLY A 38 -26.11 -1.11 -1.49
C GLY A 38 -24.83 -0.50 -2.10
N GLY A 39 -23.87 -0.09 -1.28
CA GLY A 39 -22.62 0.53 -1.71
C GLY A 39 -21.50 -0.48 -1.98
N THR A 40 -20.36 0.02 -2.48
CA THR A 40 -19.14 -0.77 -2.68
C THR A 40 -18.04 -0.28 -1.74
N VAL A 41 -17.38 -1.20 -1.05
CA VAL A 41 -16.11 -0.95 -0.33
C VAL A 41 -14.97 -1.54 -1.16
N SER A 42 -14.13 -0.67 -1.72
CA SER A 42 -12.93 -1.06 -2.48
C SER A 42 -11.71 -1.05 -1.57
N VAL A 43 -11.00 -2.17 -1.48
CA VAL A 43 -9.84 -2.37 -0.61
C VAL A 43 -8.60 -2.68 -1.48
N PRO A 44 -7.90 -1.63 -1.98
CA PRO A 44 -6.63 -1.80 -2.71
C PRO A 44 -5.41 -1.93 -1.77
N GLY A 45 -5.63 -1.81 -0.45
CA GLY A 45 -4.57 -1.97 0.55
C GLY A 45 -4.17 -3.42 0.74
N VAL A 46 -2.90 -3.62 1.12
CA VAL A 46 -2.40 -4.94 1.52
C VAL A 46 -2.89 -5.20 2.94
N TYR A 47 -3.71 -6.23 3.12
CA TYR A 47 -4.09 -6.80 4.41
C TYR A 47 -3.70 -8.28 4.38
N VAL A 48 -2.97 -8.76 5.38
CA VAL A 48 -2.46 -10.14 5.40
C VAL A 48 -2.73 -10.77 6.75
N GLY A 49 -3.19 -12.02 6.74
CA GLY A 49 -3.57 -12.74 7.95
C GLY A 49 -5.05 -12.56 8.28
N LEU A 50 -5.39 -12.76 9.55
CA LEU A 50 -6.77 -12.68 10.04
C LEU A 50 -7.04 -11.29 10.60
N LEU A 51 -8.20 -10.73 10.25
CA LEU A 51 -8.66 -9.43 10.77
C LEU A 51 -9.72 -9.64 11.83
N ASP A 52 -9.47 -9.13 13.04
CA ASP A 52 -10.43 -9.19 14.14
C ASP A 52 -11.44 -8.04 14.13
N HIS A 53 -12.61 -8.27 14.71
CA HIS A 53 -13.69 -7.29 14.91
C HIS A 53 -14.13 -6.55 13.63
N ILE A 54 -14.18 -7.23 12.50
CA ILE A 54 -14.80 -6.68 11.29
C ILE A 54 -16.33 -6.65 11.48
N PRO A 55 -17.01 -5.50 11.29
CA PRO A 55 -18.46 -5.34 11.51
C PRO A 55 -19.27 -5.97 10.39
N PHE A 56 -19.14 -7.29 10.23
CA PHE A 56 -19.73 -8.03 9.11
C PHE A 56 -21.25 -7.99 9.11
N GLY A 57 -21.90 -7.97 10.29
CA GLY A 57 -23.34 -7.77 10.40
C GLY A 57 -23.81 -6.42 9.84
N ALA A 58 -23.04 -5.34 10.04
CA ALA A 58 -23.36 -4.04 9.44
C ALA A 58 -23.18 -4.08 7.91
N ALA A 59 -22.12 -4.73 7.43
CA ALA A 59 -21.88 -4.90 6.00
C ALA A 59 -23.01 -5.70 5.32
N MET A 60 -23.45 -6.80 5.95
CA MET A 60 -24.55 -7.64 5.48
C MET A 60 -25.87 -6.88 5.46
N ASN A 61 -26.25 -6.21 6.56
CA ASN A 61 -27.50 -5.44 6.62
C ASN A 61 -27.54 -4.26 5.65
N LYS A 62 -26.36 -3.71 5.31
CA LYS A 62 -26.24 -2.69 4.28
C LYS A 62 -26.19 -3.26 2.87
N GLY A 63 -26.09 -4.57 2.68
CA GLY A 63 -25.93 -5.18 1.35
C GLY A 63 -24.68 -4.68 0.62
N LEU A 64 -23.55 -4.58 1.32
CA LEU A 64 -22.32 -4.05 0.74
C LEU A 64 -21.67 -5.03 -0.23
N THR A 65 -21.14 -4.50 -1.33
CA THR A 65 -20.22 -5.22 -2.22
C THR A 65 -18.78 -4.92 -1.80
N PHE A 66 -17.95 -5.95 -1.64
CA PHE A 66 -16.51 -5.77 -1.42
C PHE A 66 -15.75 -6.06 -2.71
N ARG A 67 -14.81 -5.17 -3.06
CA ARG A 67 -13.83 -5.39 -4.13
C ARG A 67 -12.44 -5.23 -3.56
N MET A 68 -11.59 -6.24 -3.71
CA MET A 68 -10.28 -6.29 -3.06
C MET A 68 -9.28 -7.03 -3.93
N GLY A 69 -8.00 -6.86 -3.62
CA GLY A 69 -6.91 -7.57 -4.29
C GLY A 69 -5.75 -6.64 -4.65
N GLN A 70 -4.68 -7.24 -5.15
CA GLN A 70 -3.58 -6.49 -5.74
C GLN A 70 -4.04 -5.81 -7.03
N THR A 71 -3.45 -4.66 -7.35
CA THR A 71 -3.75 -3.93 -8.58
C THR A 71 -3.48 -4.82 -9.80
N HIS A 72 -4.46 -4.93 -10.71
CA HIS A 72 -4.29 -5.60 -12.00
C HIS A 72 -3.44 -4.74 -12.95
N THR A 73 -2.16 -4.55 -12.64
CA THR A 73 -1.29 -3.58 -13.33
C THR A 73 -1.30 -3.77 -14.84
N GLN A 74 -1.17 -5.01 -15.33
CA GLN A 74 -1.16 -5.29 -16.77
C GLN A 74 -2.44 -4.84 -17.47
N ARG A 75 -3.59 -4.94 -16.81
CA ARG A 75 -4.88 -4.50 -17.36
C ARG A 75 -4.98 -2.98 -17.48
N TYR A 76 -4.34 -2.24 -16.58
CA TYR A 76 -4.47 -0.79 -16.48
C TYR A 76 -3.27 -0.02 -17.01
N LEU A 77 -2.14 -0.68 -17.27
CA LEU A 77 -0.89 -0.04 -17.67
C LEU A 77 -1.03 0.77 -18.95
N GLU A 78 -1.45 0.13 -20.04
CA GLU A 78 -1.60 0.79 -21.35
C GLU A 78 -2.55 1.99 -21.32
N PRO A 79 -3.80 1.87 -20.83
CA PRO A 79 -4.73 3.01 -20.84
C PRO A 79 -4.29 4.14 -19.90
N LEU A 80 -3.65 3.84 -18.77
CA LEU A 80 -3.15 4.88 -17.87
C LEU A 80 -1.91 5.57 -18.44
N LEU A 81 -1.02 4.84 -19.10
CA LEU A 81 0.16 5.41 -19.75
C LEU A 81 -0.25 6.36 -20.88
N ALA A 82 -1.23 5.97 -21.71
CA ALA A 82 -1.76 6.83 -22.77
C ALA A 82 -2.25 8.17 -22.20
N LYS A 83 -3.02 8.15 -21.10
CA LYS A 83 -3.50 9.37 -20.42
C LYS A 83 -2.37 10.27 -19.92
N VAL A 84 -1.26 9.68 -19.48
CA VAL A 84 -0.07 10.45 -19.06
C VAL A 84 0.61 11.08 -20.27
N GLN A 85 0.76 10.33 -21.37
CA GLN A 85 1.38 10.82 -22.61
C GLN A 85 0.55 11.91 -23.30
N GLU A 86 -0.78 11.81 -23.22
CA GLU A 86 -1.75 12.79 -23.72
C GLU A 86 -1.88 14.03 -22.80
N GLY A 87 -1.25 14.01 -21.63
CA GLY A 87 -1.29 15.11 -20.67
C GLY A 87 -2.60 15.22 -19.88
N GLU A 88 -3.49 14.23 -19.95
CA GLU A 88 -4.71 14.18 -19.13
C GLU A 88 -4.40 13.96 -17.64
N ILE A 89 -3.28 13.29 -17.35
CA ILE A 89 -2.80 13.02 -15.99
C ILE A 89 -1.31 13.37 -15.92
N ASP A 90 -0.95 14.32 -15.07
CA ASP A 90 0.45 14.54 -14.69
C ASP A 90 0.73 13.86 -13.33
N PRO A 91 1.48 12.74 -13.28
CA PRO A 91 1.83 12.10 -12.01
C PRO A 91 2.99 12.80 -11.30
N SER A 92 3.61 13.83 -11.88
CA SER A 92 4.81 14.45 -11.32
C SER A 92 4.58 15.11 -9.95
N PHE A 93 3.35 15.53 -9.64
CA PHE A 93 3.00 16.19 -8.38
C PHE A 93 3.28 15.34 -7.13
N VAL A 94 3.28 14.00 -7.25
CA VAL A 94 3.56 13.13 -6.09
C VAL A 94 5.07 13.07 -5.80
N ILE A 95 5.93 13.44 -6.76
CA ILE A 95 7.39 13.38 -6.63
C ILE A 95 7.87 14.53 -5.76
N THR A 96 8.25 14.19 -4.53
CA THR A 96 8.77 15.16 -3.54
C THR A 96 10.28 15.30 -3.59
N HIS A 97 11.00 14.24 -4.00
CA HIS A 97 12.45 14.19 -3.94
C HIS A 97 13.03 13.55 -5.20
N ARG A 98 14.20 14.05 -5.63
CA ARG A 98 14.99 13.51 -6.73
C ARG A 98 16.44 13.45 -6.28
N ALA A 99 17.11 12.33 -6.49
CA ALA A 99 18.50 12.15 -6.07
C ALA A 99 19.20 11.05 -6.88
N ASP A 100 20.52 10.98 -6.73
CA ASP A 100 21.33 9.88 -7.24
C ASP A 100 21.19 8.61 -6.38
N LEU A 101 21.65 7.48 -6.92
CA LEU A 101 21.56 6.19 -6.22
C LEU A 101 22.31 6.17 -4.89
N ASP A 102 23.43 6.90 -4.77
CA ASP A 102 24.25 6.95 -3.56
C ASP A 102 23.51 7.57 -2.36
N ALA A 103 22.53 8.44 -2.62
CA ALA A 103 21.68 9.04 -1.58
C ALA A 103 20.55 8.11 -1.11
N GLY A 104 20.42 6.92 -1.72
CA GLY A 104 19.36 5.97 -1.43
C GLY A 104 19.19 5.64 0.05
N PRO A 105 20.25 5.24 0.78
CA PRO A 105 20.15 4.89 2.21
C PRO A 105 19.54 6.01 3.07
N ASP A 106 19.97 7.26 2.86
CA ASP A 106 19.47 8.41 3.60
C ASP A 106 18.01 8.72 3.23
N LEU A 107 17.64 8.63 1.97
CA LEU A 107 16.27 8.85 1.53
C LEU A 107 15.30 7.75 2.01
N TYR A 108 15.77 6.51 2.13
CA TYR A 108 15.02 5.44 2.79
C TYR A 108 14.74 5.78 4.26
N LYS A 109 15.73 6.33 4.98
CA LYS A 109 15.57 6.80 6.36
C LYS A 109 14.55 7.93 6.43
N THR A 110 14.67 8.95 5.59
CA THR A 110 13.72 10.08 5.52
C THR A 110 12.29 9.61 5.26
N PHE A 111 12.09 8.69 4.30
CA PHE A 111 10.77 8.13 3.98
C PHE A 111 10.19 7.33 5.15
N ARG A 112 10.97 6.42 5.75
CA ARG A 112 10.53 5.58 6.88
C ARG A 112 10.16 6.44 8.09
N ASP A 113 11.00 7.42 8.41
CA ASP A 113 10.85 8.28 9.58
C ASP A 113 9.84 9.42 9.33
N LYS A 114 9.25 9.48 8.12
CA LYS A 114 8.25 10.46 7.67
C LYS A 114 8.72 11.91 7.84
N GLN A 115 9.98 12.16 7.54
CA GLN A 115 10.59 13.48 7.63
C GLN A 115 10.51 14.22 6.30
N ASP A 116 10.69 15.54 6.36
CA ASP A 116 10.84 16.42 5.19
C ASP A 116 9.71 16.33 4.15
N GLY A 117 8.50 15.95 4.58
CA GLY A 117 7.38 15.75 3.66
C GLY A 117 7.66 14.71 2.56
N CYS A 118 8.55 13.75 2.79
CA CYS A 118 8.93 12.77 1.79
C CYS A 118 7.77 11.80 1.47
N ILE A 119 7.24 11.88 0.25
CA ILE A 119 6.13 11.05 -0.26
C ILE A 119 6.61 10.08 -1.34
N LYS A 120 7.30 10.59 -2.37
CA LYS A 120 7.86 9.79 -3.46
C LYS A 120 9.24 10.32 -3.84
N VAL A 121 10.19 9.39 -3.92
CA VAL A 121 11.56 9.62 -4.38
C VAL A 121 11.71 9.05 -5.78
N VAL A 122 12.33 9.80 -6.68
CA VAL A 122 12.79 9.29 -7.98
C VAL A 122 14.31 9.29 -7.98
N MET A 123 14.90 8.11 -8.15
CA MET A 123 16.36 7.95 -8.20
C MET A 123 16.87 8.02 -9.65
N ARG A 124 17.96 8.74 -9.87
CA ARG A 124 18.63 8.87 -11.17
C ARG A 124 19.90 8.03 -11.17
N PRO A 125 20.03 7.03 -12.06
CA PRO A 125 21.19 6.15 -12.09
C PRO A 125 22.45 6.78 -12.70
N HIS A 126 22.36 7.96 -13.34
CA HIS A 126 23.46 8.56 -14.11
C HIS A 126 23.69 10.07 -13.84
N GLY A 127 23.05 10.65 -12.81
CA GLY A 127 22.98 12.11 -12.60
C GLY A 127 21.87 12.79 -13.40
#